data_AF-A0AA43C8J8-F1
#
_entry.id   AF-A0AA43C8J8-F1
#
_cell.length_a   1.000
_cell.length_b   1.000
_cell.length_c   1.000
_cell.angle_alpha   90.00
_cell.angle_beta   90.00
_cell.angle_gamma   90.00
#
_symmetry.space_group_name_H-M   'P 1'
#
loop_
_entity.id
_entity.type
_entity.pdbx_description
1 polymer ?
#
loop_
_entity_poly.entity_id
_entity_poly.type
_entity_poly.pdbx_seq_one_letter_code
_entity_poly.pdbx_strand_id
1 'polypeptide(L)'
;MANCQKCLQFKCIVLLCCTVVLLSSCASLNKSVMLEKAGNVPPRVEIETIPFYPQKAYQCGPAALAMVLDWSGLLISPEDLTAEVFTPERKGSLQSAMVSTVRRNGRIAYVFTGLSDLFVEVAAGHPVIILQNLGLSWYPVWHYAVVVGYDLSEKYVILRSGNIRRKLMSFQVFEKTWARGNYWGLLILQSNQLPATVKKDLFLKALLGLEEARQFRAAIDGYHTALKQWPKSLTVFIGIGNCYYALGDLENAEKALRKAVRYHPKSGPAFNNLAQIFFEQGRKKEALAAANKAVSLGGPMSSVYQKTLDEIERIQR
;
A
#
# COMPACT_ATOMS: atom_id res chain seq x y z
N MET A 1 64.64 11.55 -47.72
CA MET A 1 63.50 10.69 -47.34
C MET A 1 63.16 10.90 -45.87
N ALA A 2 62.57 12.04 -45.49
CA ALA A 2 62.37 12.40 -44.07
C ALA A 2 61.00 13.02 -43.74
N ASN A 3 60.03 12.97 -44.67
CA ASN A 3 58.71 13.62 -44.49
C ASN A 3 57.52 12.67 -44.36
N CYS A 4 57.72 11.34 -44.36
CA CYS A 4 56.60 10.38 -44.33
C CYS A 4 56.26 9.85 -42.92
N GLN A 5 57.20 9.87 -41.97
CA GLN A 5 56.97 9.32 -40.62
C GLN A 5 56.24 10.29 -39.64
N LYS A 6 56.36 11.61 -39.83
CA LYS A 6 55.69 12.59 -38.95
C LYS A 6 54.17 12.64 -39.12
N CYS A 7 53.66 12.26 -40.30
CA CYS A 7 52.23 12.28 -40.60
C CYS A 7 51.47 11.09 -39.96
N LEU A 8 52.15 9.97 -39.72
CA LEU A 8 51.54 8.78 -39.12
C LEU A 8 51.45 8.87 -37.58
N GLN A 9 52.45 9.44 -36.91
CA GLN A 9 52.41 9.68 -35.47
C GLN A 9 51.35 10.71 -35.06
N PHE A 10 51.12 11.75 -35.87
CA PHE A 10 50.09 12.76 -35.59
C PHE A 10 48.66 12.19 -35.71
N LYS A 11 48.42 11.30 -36.68
CA LYS A 11 47.11 10.64 -36.83
C LYS A 11 46.80 9.65 -35.70
N CYS A 12 47.80 8.93 -35.17
CA CYS A 12 47.60 8.04 -34.02
C CYS A 12 47.35 8.80 -32.71
N ILE A 13 48.03 9.93 -32.47
CA ILE A 13 47.81 10.75 -31.26
C ILE A 13 46.44 11.44 -31.28
N VAL A 14 45.99 11.91 -32.45
CA VAL A 14 44.65 12.51 -32.60
C VAL A 14 43.54 11.45 -32.45
N LEU A 15 43.72 10.22 -32.92
CA LEU A 15 42.76 9.13 -32.70
C LEU A 15 42.71 8.67 -31.22
N LEU A 16 43.85 8.68 -30.52
CA LEU A 16 43.92 8.29 -29.10
C LEU A 16 43.33 9.38 -28.18
N CYS A 17 43.51 10.66 -28.50
CA CYS A 17 42.87 11.75 -27.76
C CYS A 17 41.36 11.83 -28.01
N CYS A 18 40.88 11.56 -29.23
CA CYS A 18 39.43 11.52 -29.50
C CYS A 18 38.72 10.33 -28.83
N THR A 19 39.39 9.20 -28.63
CA THR A 19 38.80 8.05 -27.93
C THR A 19 38.76 8.24 -26.41
N VAL A 20 39.71 8.96 -25.81
CA VAL A 20 39.67 9.31 -24.38
C VAL A 20 38.57 10.36 -24.11
N VAL A 21 38.40 11.36 -24.99
CA VAL A 21 37.37 12.39 -24.81
C VAL A 21 35.95 11.84 -24.98
N LEU A 22 35.75 10.83 -25.85
CA LEU A 22 34.45 10.15 -26.03
C LEU A 22 34.08 9.21 -24.87
N LEU A 23 35.03 8.82 -24.01
CA LEU A 23 34.75 8.02 -22.80
C LEU A 23 34.53 8.87 -21.54
N SER A 24 35.05 10.11 -21.52
CA SER A 24 34.83 11.05 -20.41
C SER A 24 33.51 11.83 -20.50
N SER A 25 32.82 11.82 -21.64
CA SER A 25 31.57 12.59 -21.82
C SER A 25 30.29 11.89 -21.34
N CYS A 26 30.38 10.64 -20.83
CA CYS A 26 29.24 9.93 -20.23
C CYS A 26 29.23 10.00 -18.70
N ALA A 27 30.22 10.64 -18.06
CA ALA A 27 30.35 10.66 -16.61
C ALA A 27 29.54 11.78 -15.91
N SER A 28 28.99 12.74 -16.65
CA SER A 28 28.33 13.93 -16.08
C SER A 28 26.79 13.89 -16.08
N LEU A 29 26.15 12.77 -16.43
CA LEU A 29 24.69 12.64 -16.43
C LEU A 29 24.16 11.49 -15.54
N ASN A 30 24.72 11.33 -14.34
CA ASN A 30 24.29 10.29 -13.40
C ASN A 30 23.82 10.89 -12.08
N LYS A 31 22.92 11.89 -12.16
CA LYS A 31 22.08 12.23 -11.00
C LYS A 31 21.20 11.00 -10.76
N SER A 32 21.28 10.40 -9.58
CA SER A 32 20.50 9.18 -9.32
C SER A 32 19.02 9.53 -9.42
N VAL A 33 18.25 8.71 -10.15
CA VAL A 33 16.79 8.86 -10.25
C VAL A 33 16.15 8.92 -8.85
N MET A 34 16.75 8.23 -7.88
CA MET A 34 16.43 8.33 -6.45
C MET A 34 16.56 9.75 -5.87
N LEU A 35 17.65 10.47 -6.15
CA LEU A 35 17.85 11.85 -5.65
C LEU A 35 16.84 12.82 -6.25
N GLU A 36 16.46 12.63 -7.52
CA GLU A 36 15.42 13.45 -8.15
C GLU A 36 14.03 13.15 -7.57
N LYS A 37 13.75 11.90 -7.24
CA LYS A 37 12.45 11.45 -6.73
C LYS A 37 12.28 11.57 -5.22
N ALA A 38 13.36 11.74 -4.46
CA ALA A 38 13.31 11.92 -3.01
C ALA A 38 12.52 13.18 -2.60
N GLY A 39 12.40 14.19 -3.48
CA GLY A 39 11.61 15.39 -3.20
C GLY A 39 12.19 16.20 -2.03
N ASN A 40 11.33 16.91 -1.30
CA ASN A 40 11.72 17.78 -0.18
C ASN A 40 11.67 17.04 1.18
N VAL A 41 12.39 15.93 1.27
CA VAL A 41 12.54 15.14 2.52
C VAL A 41 13.87 15.47 3.20
N PRO A 42 14.03 15.19 4.52
CA PRO A 42 15.30 15.39 5.21
C PRO A 42 16.45 14.64 4.52
N PRO A 43 17.70 15.14 4.56
CA PRO A 43 18.82 14.53 3.83
C PRO A 43 19.20 13.14 4.36
N ARG A 44 18.88 12.84 5.62
CA ARG A 44 19.12 11.54 6.25
C ARG A 44 18.02 11.24 7.26
N VAL A 45 17.53 10.01 7.26
CA VAL A 45 16.56 9.49 8.23
C VAL A 45 16.91 8.04 8.56
N GLU A 46 16.82 7.65 9.83
CA GLU A 46 16.88 6.25 10.26
C GLU A 46 15.90 6.00 11.42
N ILE A 47 15.04 4.99 11.27
CA ILE A 47 14.09 4.54 12.28
C ILE A 47 14.76 3.43 13.10
N GLU A 48 15.33 3.80 14.24
CA GLU A 48 16.15 2.89 15.05
C GLU A 48 15.32 1.89 15.86
N THR A 49 14.09 2.26 16.20
CA THR A 49 13.22 1.55 17.16
C THR A 49 12.57 0.27 16.61
N ILE A 50 12.75 -0.04 15.34
CA ILE A 50 12.12 -1.22 14.72
C ILE A 50 12.83 -2.49 15.23
N PRO A 51 12.07 -3.46 15.79
CA PRO A 51 12.60 -4.74 16.24
C PRO A 51 13.24 -5.49 15.07
N PHE A 52 14.20 -6.36 15.37
CA PHE A 52 14.91 -7.12 14.33
C PHE A 52 14.75 -8.61 14.55
N TYR A 53 14.05 -9.25 13.63
CA TYR A 53 13.93 -10.70 13.54
C TYR A 53 14.84 -11.21 12.41
N PRO A 54 15.91 -11.97 12.70
CA PRO A 54 16.79 -12.53 11.68
C PRO A 54 16.02 -13.41 10.71
N GLN A 55 16.20 -13.19 9.41
CA GLN A 55 15.49 -13.94 8.38
C GLN A 55 16.26 -15.24 8.08
N LYS A 56 15.82 -16.36 8.66
CA LYS A 56 16.34 -17.70 8.31
C LYS A 56 15.85 -18.09 6.90
N ALA A 57 16.40 -19.18 6.35
CA ALA A 57 16.07 -19.64 5.00
C ALA A 57 14.54 -19.73 4.79
N TYR A 58 14.04 -19.10 3.73
CA TYR A 58 12.62 -19.05 3.35
C TYR A 58 11.67 -18.27 4.29
N GLN A 59 12.20 -17.54 5.27
CA GLN A 59 11.41 -16.76 6.24
C GLN A 59 11.44 -15.24 6.01
N CYS A 60 11.95 -14.75 4.87
CA CYS A 60 12.07 -13.30 4.64
C CYS A 60 10.72 -12.57 4.69
N GLY A 61 9.62 -13.21 4.23
CA GLY A 61 8.26 -12.68 4.33
C GLY A 61 7.74 -12.60 5.78
N PRO A 62 7.60 -13.73 6.50
CA PRO A 62 7.14 -13.74 7.90
C PRO A 62 7.97 -12.84 8.81
N ALA A 63 9.30 -12.81 8.65
CA ALA A 63 10.16 -11.96 9.47
C ALA A 63 10.01 -10.46 9.13
N ALA A 64 9.90 -10.09 7.85
CA ALA A 64 9.59 -8.71 7.46
C ALA A 64 8.24 -8.26 8.02
N LEU A 65 7.25 -9.15 7.98
CA LEU A 65 5.92 -8.90 8.48
C LEU A 65 5.89 -8.73 10.01
N ALA A 66 6.53 -9.65 10.75
CA ALA A 66 6.67 -9.59 12.21
C ALA A 66 7.31 -8.27 12.66
N MET A 67 8.43 -7.86 12.03
CA MET A 67 9.13 -6.62 12.40
C MET A 67 8.22 -5.39 12.34
N VAL A 68 7.39 -5.30 11.30
CA VAL A 68 6.54 -4.12 11.07
C VAL A 68 5.21 -4.23 11.82
N LEU A 69 4.65 -5.43 12.00
CA LEU A 69 3.48 -5.63 12.87
C LEU A 69 3.81 -5.26 14.32
N ASP A 70 4.97 -5.69 14.81
CA ASP A 70 5.49 -5.33 16.14
C ASP A 70 5.70 -3.82 16.26
N TRP A 71 6.35 -3.18 15.28
CA TRP A 71 6.42 -1.71 15.21
C TRP A 71 5.04 -1.03 15.24
N SER A 72 4.02 -1.63 14.61
CA SER A 72 2.64 -1.13 14.63
C SER A 72 1.88 -1.42 15.94
N GLY A 73 2.55 -2.02 16.93
CA GLY A 73 2.01 -2.36 18.24
C GLY A 73 1.35 -3.75 18.34
N LEU A 74 1.65 -4.68 17.43
CA LEU A 74 1.20 -6.08 17.50
C LEU A 74 2.39 -7.02 17.65
N LEU A 75 2.61 -7.48 18.87
CA LEU A 75 3.65 -8.47 19.18
C LEU A 75 3.28 -9.81 18.56
N ILE A 76 3.92 -10.16 17.45
CA ILE A 76 3.74 -11.44 16.75
C ILE A 76 5.08 -11.93 16.21
N SER A 77 5.38 -13.21 16.41
CA SER A 77 6.66 -13.78 15.98
C SER A 77 6.63 -14.17 14.49
N PRO A 78 7.80 -14.24 13.82
CA PRO A 78 7.88 -14.81 12.47
C PRO A 78 7.34 -16.25 12.40
N GLU A 79 7.53 -17.03 13.45
CA GLU A 79 7.07 -18.41 13.55
C GLU A 79 5.53 -18.51 13.50
N ASP A 80 4.83 -17.64 14.23
CA ASP A 80 3.35 -17.57 14.23
C ASP A 80 2.80 -17.24 12.84
N LEU A 81 3.52 -16.41 12.08
CA LEU A 81 3.12 -15.96 10.74
C LEU A 81 3.46 -16.95 9.63
N THR A 82 4.28 -17.97 9.90
CA THR A 82 4.80 -18.86 8.86
C THR A 82 3.66 -19.64 8.20
N ALA A 83 2.73 -20.19 8.99
CA ALA A 83 1.58 -20.94 8.48
C ALA A 83 0.60 -20.08 7.67
N GLU A 84 0.57 -18.76 7.91
CA GLU A 84 -0.33 -17.82 7.25
C GLU A 84 0.21 -17.26 5.92
N VAL A 85 1.54 -17.26 5.75
CA VAL A 85 2.22 -16.46 4.72
C VAL A 85 3.14 -17.31 3.82
N PHE A 86 3.52 -18.51 4.23
CA PHE A 86 4.42 -19.38 3.49
C PHE A 86 3.68 -20.36 2.57
N THR A 87 4.12 -20.45 1.30
CA THR A 87 3.71 -21.53 0.40
C THR A 87 4.93 -22.35 -0.05
N PRO A 88 5.00 -23.67 0.29
CA PRO A 88 6.14 -24.52 -0.06
C PRO A 88 6.43 -24.56 -1.56
N GLU A 89 5.39 -24.50 -2.40
CA GLU A 89 5.49 -24.65 -3.86
C GLU A 89 6.19 -23.47 -4.55
N ARG A 90 6.27 -22.32 -3.88
CA ARG A 90 6.87 -21.08 -4.43
C ARG A 90 8.13 -20.64 -3.70
N LYS A 91 8.63 -21.43 -2.73
CA LYS A 91 9.85 -21.14 -1.95
C LYS A 91 9.88 -19.70 -1.39
N GLY A 92 8.73 -19.19 -0.95
CA GLY A 92 8.61 -17.81 -0.48
C GLY A 92 7.17 -17.39 -0.17
N SER A 93 7.00 -16.11 0.12
CA SER A 93 5.72 -15.52 0.50
C SER A 93 5.10 -14.74 -0.65
N LEU A 94 3.78 -14.86 -0.84
CA LEU A 94 3.06 -14.09 -1.84
C LEU A 94 2.70 -12.69 -1.33
N GLN A 95 2.77 -11.68 -2.18
CA GLN A 95 2.33 -10.31 -1.85
C GLN A 95 0.88 -10.29 -1.35
N SER A 96 0.00 -11.10 -1.93
CA SER A 96 -1.39 -11.25 -1.48
C SER A 96 -1.47 -11.89 -0.09
N ALA A 97 -0.62 -12.86 0.22
CA ALA A 97 -0.55 -13.48 1.54
C ALA A 97 -0.09 -12.46 2.59
N MET A 98 0.97 -11.68 2.29
CA MET A 98 1.43 -10.58 3.13
C MET A 98 0.30 -9.60 3.43
N VAL A 99 -0.38 -9.09 2.39
CA VAL A 99 -1.49 -8.13 2.53
C VAL A 99 -2.66 -8.71 3.30
N SER A 100 -3.05 -9.96 3.03
CA SER A 100 -4.18 -10.60 3.72
C SER A 100 -3.90 -10.84 5.20
N THR A 101 -2.65 -11.16 5.56
CA THR A 101 -2.23 -11.40 6.94
C THR A 101 -2.26 -10.11 7.75
N VAL A 102 -1.78 -9.00 7.18
CA VAL A 102 -1.92 -7.66 7.79
C VAL A 102 -3.39 -7.34 8.09
N ARG A 103 -4.27 -7.58 7.11
CA ARG A 103 -5.71 -7.31 7.25
C ARG A 103 -6.36 -8.18 8.30
N ARG A 104 -6.05 -9.49 8.35
CA ARG A 104 -6.58 -10.41 9.38
C ARG A 104 -6.18 -10.00 10.79
N ASN A 105 -5.02 -9.36 10.94
CA ASN A 105 -4.52 -8.82 12.20
C ASN A 105 -5.04 -7.40 12.50
N GLY A 106 -6.07 -6.92 11.80
CA GLY A 106 -6.71 -5.64 12.11
C GLY A 106 -5.83 -4.40 11.86
N ARG A 107 -4.86 -4.52 10.93
CA ARG A 107 -4.00 -3.39 10.51
C ARG A 107 -4.31 -2.97 9.09
N ILE A 108 -4.13 -1.69 8.81
CA ILE A 108 -4.29 -1.15 7.45
C ILE A 108 -3.11 -1.62 6.62
N ALA A 109 -3.40 -2.44 5.59
CA ALA A 109 -2.43 -2.86 4.58
C ALA A 109 -2.45 -1.90 3.39
N TYR A 110 -1.63 -0.84 3.43
CA TYR A 110 -1.56 0.16 2.36
C TYR A 110 -0.44 -0.19 1.38
N VAL A 111 -0.83 -0.65 0.19
CA VAL A 111 0.10 -1.03 -0.88
C VAL A 111 0.26 0.15 -1.83
N PHE A 112 1.51 0.51 -2.12
CA PHE A 112 1.85 1.55 -3.07
C PHE A 112 2.95 1.07 -4.03
N THR A 113 3.17 1.86 -5.09
CA THR A 113 4.27 1.67 -6.01
C THR A 113 4.99 2.99 -6.25
N GLY A 114 6.32 2.93 -6.29
CA GLY A 114 7.16 4.05 -6.70
C GLY A 114 8.15 4.54 -5.64
N LEU A 115 9.21 5.18 -6.13
CA LEU A 115 10.35 5.61 -5.32
C LEU A 115 10.07 6.82 -4.45
N SER A 116 9.30 7.78 -4.97
CA SER A 116 9.02 9.03 -4.24
C SER A 116 8.23 8.74 -2.96
N ASP A 117 7.19 7.90 -3.06
CA ASP A 117 6.35 7.56 -1.92
C ASP A 117 7.20 6.90 -0.81
N LEU A 118 8.18 6.04 -1.15
CA LEU A 118 9.06 5.40 -0.17
C LEU A 118 9.79 6.40 0.73
N PHE A 119 10.43 7.42 0.13
CA PHE A 119 11.24 8.36 0.91
C PHE A 119 10.39 9.23 1.82
N VAL A 120 9.22 9.65 1.36
CA VAL A 120 8.28 10.46 2.16
C VAL A 120 7.73 9.65 3.33
N GLU A 121 7.37 8.38 3.11
CA GLU A 121 6.88 7.50 4.19
C GLU A 121 7.96 7.21 5.23
N VAL A 122 9.18 6.86 4.80
CA VAL A 122 10.31 6.63 5.72
C VAL A 122 10.66 7.91 6.47
N ALA A 123 10.60 9.08 5.82
CA ALA A 123 10.80 10.38 6.47
C ALA A 123 9.73 10.68 7.53
N ALA A 124 8.50 10.22 7.32
CA ALA A 124 7.41 10.31 8.29
C ALA A 124 7.51 9.26 9.42
N GLY A 125 8.56 8.45 9.44
CA GLY A 125 8.78 7.41 10.45
C GLY A 125 8.04 6.10 10.17
N HIS A 126 7.52 5.90 8.95
CA HIS A 126 6.86 4.67 8.56
C HIS A 126 7.84 3.71 7.88
N PRO A 127 8.16 2.55 8.50
CA PRO A 127 8.92 1.52 7.81
C PRO A 127 8.12 0.90 6.67
N VAL A 128 8.84 0.54 5.61
CA VAL A 128 8.22 0.01 4.39
C VAL A 128 8.72 -1.39 4.12
N ILE A 129 7.80 -2.36 4.07
CA ILE A 129 8.12 -3.68 3.53
C ILE A 129 8.20 -3.58 2.01
N ILE A 130 9.29 -4.07 1.42
CA ILE A 130 9.49 -4.10 -0.03
C ILE A 130 9.77 -5.52 -0.53
N LEU A 131 9.57 -5.74 -1.82
CA LEU A 131 9.94 -6.98 -2.50
C LEU A 131 11.03 -6.71 -3.54
N GLN A 132 12.22 -7.24 -3.32
CA GLN A 132 13.35 -7.15 -4.25
C GLN A 132 13.56 -8.45 -5.00
N ASN A 133 14.12 -8.37 -6.21
CA ASN A 133 14.77 -9.50 -6.87
C ASN A 133 16.29 -9.29 -6.85
N LEU A 134 16.96 -9.99 -5.94
CA LEU A 134 18.41 -9.95 -5.74
C LEU A 134 19.18 -10.77 -6.78
N GLY A 135 18.50 -11.62 -7.53
CA GLY A 135 19.06 -12.43 -8.61
C GLY A 135 19.14 -11.69 -9.94
N LEU A 136 19.26 -12.46 -11.03
CA LEU A 136 19.19 -11.93 -12.39
C LEU A 136 17.79 -12.15 -12.96
N SER A 137 17.43 -11.45 -14.05
CA SER A 137 16.08 -11.58 -14.63
C SER A 137 15.76 -13.01 -15.08
N TRP A 138 16.77 -13.79 -15.48
CA TRP A 138 16.65 -15.19 -15.90
C TRP A 138 16.82 -16.21 -14.76
N TYR A 139 17.24 -15.77 -13.57
CA TYR A 139 17.33 -16.60 -12.37
C TYR A 139 16.99 -15.75 -11.13
N PRO A 140 15.68 -15.55 -10.87
CA PRO A 140 15.23 -14.61 -9.86
C PRO A 140 15.45 -15.14 -8.44
N VAL A 141 15.83 -14.24 -7.54
CA VAL A 141 15.92 -14.49 -6.09
C VAL A 141 15.06 -13.45 -5.39
N TRP A 142 13.81 -13.81 -5.11
CA TRP A 142 12.83 -12.93 -4.47
C TRP A 142 13.11 -12.79 -2.98
N HIS A 143 13.11 -11.55 -2.48
CA HIS A 143 13.53 -11.24 -1.12
C HIS A 143 12.73 -10.08 -0.53
N TYR A 144 12.09 -10.31 0.61
CA TYR A 144 11.47 -9.26 1.40
C TYR A 144 12.48 -8.58 2.33
N ALA A 145 12.41 -7.26 2.41
CA ALA A 145 13.19 -6.46 3.33
C ALA A 145 12.33 -5.32 3.90
N VAL A 146 12.75 -4.76 5.03
CA VAL A 146 12.12 -3.57 5.60
C VAL A 146 13.05 -2.38 5.41
N VAL A 147 12.60 -1.37 4.67
CA VAL A 147 13.30 -0.09 4.57
C VAL A 147 13.01 0.71 5.83
N VAL A 148 14.08 1.14 6.49
CA VAL A 148 14.01 1.84 7.79
C VAL A 148 14.78 3.15 7.78
N GLY A 149 15.42 3.51 6.66
CA GLY A 149 16.18 4.74 6.58
C GLY A 149 16.88 4.93 5.25
N TYR A 150 17.48 6.09 5.09
CA TYR A 150 18.28 6.47 3.94
C TYR A 150 19.21 7.62 4.30
N ASP A 151 20.24 7.80 3.46
CA ASP A 151 21.11 8.96 3.45
C ASP A 151 21.26 9.41 1.99
N LEU A 152 20.73 10.58 1.66
CA LEU A 152 20.76 11.16 0.32
C LEU A 152 22.18 11.64 -0.06
N SER A 153 22.97 12.08 0.93
CA SER A 153 24.32 12.59 0.72
C SER A 153 25.26 11.44 0.37
N GLU A 154 25.19 10.37 1.17
CA GLU A 154 26.00 9.16 1.02
C GLU A 154 25.38 8.13 0.05
N LYS A 155 24.18 8.41 -0.46
CA LYS A 155 23.47 7.64 -1.51
C LYS A 155 23.23 6.17 -1.16
N TYR A 156 22.76 5.89 0.05
CA TYR A 156 22.38 4.54 0.47
C TYR A 156 21.02 4.49 1.17
N VAL A 157 20.35 3.35 1.08
CA VAL A 157 19.20 2.99 1.92
C VAL A 157 19.64 2.06 3.03
N ILE A 158 18.90 2.07 4.14
CA ILE A 158 19.11 1.23 5.32
C ILE A 158 17.97 0.23 5.39
N LEU A 159 18.33 -1.06 5.42
CA LEU A 159 17.39 -2.17 5.41
C LEU A 159 17.54 -3.04 6.66
N ARG A 160 16.42 -3.57 7.18
CA ARG A 160 16.40 -4.83 7.93
C ARG A 160 16.26 -5.97 6.91
N SER A 161 17.28 -6.81 6.77
CA SER A 161 17.34 -7.79 5.68
C SER A 161 18.29 -8.95 5.98
N GLY A 162 17.85 -10.19 5.75
CA GLY A 162 18.63 -11.39 6.07
C GLY A 162 18.94 -11.49 7.56
N ASN A 163 20.19 -11.83 7.88
CA ASN A 163 20.73 -11.83 9.24
C ASN A 163 21.39 -10.49 9.62
N ILE A 164 21.24 -9.45 8.79
CA ILE A 164 21.90 -8.16 8.99
C ILE A 164 20.87 -7.12 9.47
N ARG A 165 21.01 -6.70 10.74
CA ARG A 165 20.12 -5.69 11.34
C ARG A 165 20.22 -4.35 10.63
N ARG A 166 21.42 -3.88 10.31
CA ARG A 166 21.62 -2.59 9.64
C ARG A 166 22.35 -2.81 8.32
N LYS A 167 21.60 -3.22 7.29
CA LYS A 167 22.16 -3.47 5.97
C LYS A 167 22.14 -2.17 5.15
N LEU A 168 23.32 -1.66 4.84
CA LEU A 168 23.48 -0.53 3.93
C LEU A 168 23.47 -1.06 2.48
N MET A 169 22.68 -0.42 1.62
CA MET A 169 22.63 -0.74 0.20
C MET A 169 22.67 0.55 -0.61
N SER A 170 23.58 0.64 -1.58
CA SER A 170 23.66 1.82 -2.44
C SER A 170 22.37 2.02 -3.23
N PHE A 171 22.00 3.27 -3.49
CA PHE A 171 20.79 3.62 -4.26
C PHE A 171 20.71 2.91 -5.60
N GLN A 172 21.84 2.78 -6.31
CA GLN A 172 21.87 2.11 -7.61
C GLN A 172 21.51 0.62 -7.52
N VAL A 173 22.04 -0.10 -6.53
CA VAL A 173 21.74 -1.53 -6.34
C VAL A 173 20.30 -1.70 -5.85
N PHE A 174 19.89 -0.84 -4.92
CA PHE A 174 18.54 -0.84 -4.38
C PHE A 174 17.48 -0.62 -5.46
N GLU A 175 17.63 0.45 -6.26
CA GLU A 175 16.71 0.78 -7.35
C GLU A 175 16.58 -0.36 -8.35
N LYS A 176 17.72 -0.89 -8.84
CA LYS A 176 17.72 -1.96 -9.84
C LYS A 176 17.04 -3.24 -9.34
N THR A 177 17.29 -3.62 -8.08
CA THR A 177 16.72 -4.84 -7.50
C THR A 177 15.25 -4.69 -7.12
N TRP A 178 14.81 -3.49 -6.71
CA TRP A 178 13.42 -3.21 -6.37
C TRP A 178 12.53 -2.94 -7.60
N ALA A 179 13.09 -2.34 -8.66
CA ALA A 179 12.40 -2.12 -9.93
C ALA A 179 11.87 -3.43 -10.54
N ARG A 180 12.60 -4.54 -10.37
CA ARG A 180 12.20 -5.88 -10.80
C ARG A 180 10.98 -6.43 -10.05
N GLY A 181 10.73 -5.93 -8.84
CA GLY A 181 9.51 -6.17 -8.07
C GLY A 181 8.44 -5.11 -8.32
N ASN A 182 8.53 -4.36 -9.42
CA ASN A 182 7.62 -3.26 -9.80
C ASN A 182 7.48 -2.17 -8.73
N TYR A 183 8.57 -1.92 -7.98
CA TYR A 183 8.57 -0.95 -6.87
C TYR A 183 7.48 -1.21 -5.83
N TRP A 184 7.10 -2.47 -5.62
CA TRP A 184 6.06 -2.82 -4.66
C TRP A 184 6.50 -2.49 -3.23
N GLY A 185 5.69 -1.68 -2.54
CA GLY A 185 5.85 -1.32 -1.14
C GLY A 185 4.56 -1.58 -0.35
N LEU A 186 4.72 -1.98 0.90
CA LEU A 186 3.62 -2.22 1.84
C LEU A 186 3.90 -1.46 3.15
N LEU A 187 2.98 -0.57 3.49
CA LEU A 187 2.85 0.01 4.83
C LEU A 187 1.84 -0.79 5.65
N ILE A 188 2.12 -0.89 6.93
CA ILE A 188 1.26 -1.52 7.92
C ILE A 188 0.99 -0.48 8.99
N LEU A 189 -0.22 0.07 8.98
CA LEU A 189 -0.58 1.20 9.82
C LEU A 189 -1.67 0.81 10.82
N GLN A 190 -1.70 1.49 11.96
CA GLN A 190 -2.85 1.44 12.86
C GLN A 190 -4.07 2.10 12.19
N SER A 191 -5.27 1.70 12.61
CA SER A 191 -6.52 2.21 12.03
C SER A 191 -6.73 3.73 12.22
N ASN A 192 -6.04 4.33 13.18
CA ASN A 192 -6.08 5.77 13.46
C ASN A 192 -5.05 6.61 12.68
N GLN A 193 -4.23 5.99 11.81
CA GLN A 193 -3.13 6.62 11.08
C GLN A 193 -3.42 6.78 9.58
N LEU A 194 -2.88 7.85 8.98
CA LEU A 194 -2.84 8.07 7.54
C LEU A 194 -1.40 7.86 7.02
N PRO A 195 -1.22 7.26 5.83
CA PRO A 195 0.06 7.34 5.11
C PRO A 195 0.44 8.80 4.87
N ALA A 196 1.73 9.13 4.91
CA ALA A 196 2.21 10.47 4.57
C ALA A 196 1.96 10.82 3.09
N THR A 197 1.87 9.79 2.24
CA THR A 197 1.65 9.86 0.78
C THR A 197 0.23 9.47 0.40
N VAL A 198 -0.72 9.67 1.32
CA VAL A 198 -2.08 9.14 1.19
C VAL A 198 -2.74 9.50 -0.14
N LYS A 199 -3.07 8.46 -0.92
CA LYS A 199 -3.90 8.54 -2.12
C LYS A 199 -5.26 7.95 -1.82
N LYS A 200 -6.33 8.68 -2.17
CA LYS A 200 -7.71 8.33 -1.82
C LYS A 200 -8.06 6.88 -2.18
N ASP A 201 -7.89 6.51 -3.43
CA ASP A 201 -8.33 5.21 -3.92
C ASP A 201 -7.53 4.06 -3.29
N LEU A 202 -6.23 4.25 -3.06
CA LEU A 202 -5.38 3.26 -2.39
C LEU A 202 -5.78 3.09 -0.93
N PHE A 203 -6.05 4.18 -0.21
CA PHE A 203 -6.44 4.12 1.19
C PHE A 203 -7.81 3.48 1.36
N LEU A 204 -8.80 3.88 0.55
CA LEU A 204 -10.13 3.26 0.60
C LEU A 204 -10.09 1.78 0.22
N LYS A 205 -9.23 1.37 -0.73
CA LYS A 205 -9.00 -0.05 -1.04
C LYS A 205 -8.36 -0.80 0.14
N ALA A 206 -7.47 -0.16 0.90
CA ALA A 206 -6.89 -0.76 2.10
C ALA A 206 -7.95 -0.98 3.20
N LEU A 207 -8.85 -0.01 3.40
CA LEU A 207 -9.95 -0.09 4.36
C LEU A 207 -11.01 -1.13 3.96
N LEU A 208 -11.38 -1.19 2.68
CA LEU A 208 -12.25 -2.26 2.17
C LEU A 208 -11.63 -3.64 2.43
N GLY A 209 -10.30 -3.75 2.36
CA GLY A 209 -9.60 -4.96 2.73
C GLY A 209 -9.76 -5.40 4.19
N LEU A 210 -9.93 -4.45 5.12
CA LEU A 210 -10.25 -4.76 6.52
C LEU A 210 -11.70 -5.25 6.67
N GLU A 211 -12.62 -4.63 5.93
CA GLU A 211 -14.03 -5.05 5.86
C GLU A 211 -14.16 -6.49 5.33
N GLU A 212 -13.48 -6.81 4.22
CA GLU A 212 -13.41 -8.17 3.65
C GLU A 212 -12.80 -9.18 4.64
N ALA A 213 -11.81 -8.75 5.43
CA ALA A 213 -11.20 -9.56 6.49
C ALA A 213 -12.05 -9.63 7.77
N ARG A 214 -13.26 -9.07 7.77
CA ARG A 214 -14.21 -8.99 8.89
C ARG A 214 -13.66 -8.26 10.12
N GLN A 215 -12.63 -7.44 9.94
CA GLN A 215 -12.08 -6.57 10.97
C GLN A 215 -12.88 -5.26 11.04
N PHE A 216 -14.19 -5.37 11.27
CA PHE A 216 -15.14 -4.27 11.14
C PHE A 216 -14.82 -3.08 12.08
N ARG A 217 -14.36 -3.34 13.31
CA ARG A 217 -13.96 -2.28 14.24
C ARG A 217 -12.75 -1.49 13.73
N ALA A 218 -11.70 -2.19 13.27
CA ALA A 218 -10.53 -1.55 12.67
C ALA A 218 -10.88 -0.80 11.37
N ALA A 219 -11.79 -1.35 10.56
CA ALA A 219 -12.30 -0.69 9.36
C ALA A 219 -13.06 0.61 9.70
N ILE A 220 -13.94 0.60 10.71
CA ILE A 220 -14.66 1.78 11.19
C ILE A 220 -13.69 2.87 11.62
N ASP A 221 -12.70 2.54 12.46
CA ASP A 221 -11.66 3.48 12.89
C ASP A 221 -10.90 4.05 11.69
N GLY A 222 -10.52 3.20 10.75
CA GLY A 222 -9.86 3.58 9.50
C GLY A 222 -10.70 4.50 8.63
N TYR A 223 -12.00 4.25 8.51
CA TYR A 223 -12.94 5.11 7.79
C TYR A 223 -13.13 6.45 8.49
N HIS A 224 -13.17 6.49 9.83
CA HIS A 224 -13.18 7.74 10.58
C HIS A 224 -11.89 8.55 10.37
N THR A 225 -10.74 7.87 10.28
CA THR A 225 -9.47 8.50 9.88
C THR A 225 -9.54 9.06 8.46
N ALA A 226 -10.14 8.32 7.52
CA ALA A 226 -10.36 8.79 6.14
C ALA A 226 -11.25 10.04 6.08
N LEU A 227 -12.25 10.18 6.96
CA LEU A 227 -13.13 11.35 7.02
C LEU A 227 -12.39 12.64 7.40
N LYS A 228 -11.23 12.56 8.07
CA LYS A 228 -10.40 13.74 8.34
C LYS A 228 -9.91 14.39 7.03
N GLN A 229 -9.58 13.57 6.03
CA GLN A 229 -9.11 14.04 4.73
C GLN A 229 -10.25 14.22 3.71
N TRP A 230 -11.27 13.37 3.75
CA TRP A 230 -12.41 13.41 2.82
C TRP A 230 -13.75 13.43 3.58
N PRO A 231 -14.11 14.55 4.21
CA PRO A 231 -15.23 14.64 5.17
C PRO A 231 -16.62 14.39 4.57
N LYS A 232 -16.74 14.43 3.25
CA LYS A 232 -17.99 14.21 2.51
C LYS A 232 -17.90 12.99 1.58
N SER A 233 -17.02 12.03 1.84
CA SER A 233 -16.83 10.88 0.93
C SER A 233 -17.99 9.88 1.03
N LEU A 234 -18.68 9.64 -0.09
CA LEU A 234 -19.78 8.66 -0.19
C LEU A 234 -19.32 7.26 0.23
N THR A 235 -18.24 6.76 -0.37
CA THR A 235 -17.68 5.43 -0.12
C THR A 235 -17.35 5.22 1.35
N VAL A 236 -16.87 6.27 2.03
CA VAL A 236 -16.50 6.20 3.44
C VAL A 236 -17.74 6.06 4.33
N PHE A 237 -18.80 6.84 4.08
CA PHE A 237 -20.03 6.71 4.85
C PHE A 237 -20.75 5.36 4.59
N ILE A 238 -20.71 4.86 3.36
CA ILE A 238 -21.21 3.51 3.04
C ILE A 238 -20.40 2.46 3.80
N GLY A 239 -19.06 2.53 3.75
CA GLY A 239 -18.20 1.58 4.46
C GLY A 239 -18.43 1.55 5.97
N ILE A 240 -18.57 2.73 6.60
CA ILE A 240 -18.94 2.83 8.02
C ILE A 240 -20.32 2.18 8.27
N GLY A 241 -21.31 2.49 7.43
CA GLY A 241 -22.65 1.91 7.50
C GLY A 241 -22.65 0.38 7.43
N ASN A 242 -21.95 -0.18 6.44
CA ASN A 242 -21.80 -1.62 6.25
C ASN A 242 -21.11 -2.30 7.42
N CYS A 243 -20.06 -1.68 7.97
CA CYS A 243 -19.34 -2.25 9.11
C CYS A 243 -20.20 -2.27 10.39
N TYR A 244 -20.93 -1.18 10.69
CA TYR A 244 -21.85 -1.18 11.83
C TYR A 244 -23.00 -2.16 11.63
N TYR A 245 -23.53 -2.26 10.41
CA TYR A 245 -24.53 -3.24 10.03
C TYR A 245 -24.04 -4.68 10.28
N ALA A 246 -22.82 -5.01 9.83
CA ALA A 246 -22.22 -6.32 10.05
C ALA A 246 -21.96 -6.64 11.55
N LEU A 247 -21.87 -5.61 12.39
CA LEU A 247 -21.78 -5.73 13.85
C LEU A 247 -23.15 -5.78 14.54
N GLY A 248 -24.25 -5.66 13.81
CA GLY A 248 -25.62 -5.60 14.34
C GLY A 248 -26.01 -4.25 14.94
N ASP A 249 -25.15 -3.23 14.83
CA ASP A 249 -25.41 -1.87 15.33
C ASP A 249 -26.18 -1.06 14.28
N LEU A 250 -27.48 -1.36 14.19
CA LEU A 250 -28.37 -0.74 13.21
C LEU A 250 -28.49 0.79 13.41
N GLU A 251 -28.35 1.28 14.65
CA GLU A 251 -28.46 2.71 14.95
C GLU A 251 -27.28 3.50 14.36
N ASN A 252 -26.05 3.04 14.58
CA ASN A 252 -24.89 3.72 14.02
C ASN A 252 -24.75 3.48 12.50
N ALA A 253 -25.20 2.33 12.00
CA ALA A 253 -25.32 2.09 10.56
C ALA A 253 -26.23 3.12 9.89
N GLU A 254 -27.42 3.36 10.47
CA GLU A 254 -28.36 4.38 10.00
C GLU A 254 -27.74 5.78 10.03
N LYS A 255 -27.10 6.17 11.14
CA LYS A 255 -26.46 7.49 11.28
C LYS A 255 -25.44 7.75 10.17
N ALA A 256 -24.64 6.74 9.82
CA ALA A 256 -23.66 6.84 8.74
C ALA A 256 -24.35 6.97 7.36
N LEU A 257 -25.34 6.14 7.07
CA LEU A 257 -26.05 6.16 5.78
C LEU A 257 -26.92 7.42 5.60
N ARG A 258 -27.48 7.98 6.67
CA ARG A 258 -28.14 9.30 6.64
C ARG A 258 -27.17 10.41 6.23
N LYS A 259 -25.91 10.37 6.69
CA LYS A 259 -24.87 11.29 6.21
C LYS A 259 -24.55 11.05 4.74
N ALA A 260 -24.48 9.78 4.30
CA ALA A 260 -24.26 9.43 2.90
C ALA A 260 -25.32 10.06 1.98
N VAL A 261 -26.60 9.82 2.24
CA VAL A 261 -27.71 10.37 1.41
C VAL A 261 -27.85 11.88 1.52
N ARG A 262 -27.47 12.48 2.66
CA ARG A 262 -27.46 13.94 2.82
C ARG A 262 -26.40 14.62 1.95
N TYR A 263 -25.18 14.06 1.91
CA TYR A 263 -24.10 14.63 1.08
C TYR A 263 -24.20 14.19 -0.38
N HIS A 264 -24.81 13.04 -0.66
CA HIS A 264 -24.94 12.46 -1.99
C HIS A 264 -26.39 12.02 -2.26
N PRO A 265 -27.32 12.96 -2.46
CA PRO A 265 -28.75 12.68 -2.60
C PRO A 265 -29.13 11.92 -3.89
N LYS A 266 -28.15 11.66 -4.77
CA LYS A 266 -28.30 10.86 -5.99
C LYS A 266 -27.68 9.46 -5.87
N SER A 267 -27.27 9.04 -4.67
CA SER A 267 -26.66 7.72 -4.46
C SER A 267 -27.73 6.64 -4.26
N GLY A 268 -28.04 5.90 -5.34
CA GLY A 268 -28.85 4.68 -5.27
C GLY A 268 -28.35 3.66 -4.23
N PRO A 269 -27.04 3.33 -4.18
CA PRO A 269 -26.51 2.38 -3.19
C PRO A 269 -26.74 2.82 -1.74
N ALA A 270 -26.56 4.11 -1.43
CA ALA A 270 -26.78 4.60 -0.06
C ALA A 270 -28.24 4.52 0.36
N PHE A 271 -29.19 4.84 -0.54
CA PHE A 271 -30.62 4.67 -0.27
C PHE A 271 -31.01 3.19 -0.13
N ASN A 272 -30.42 2.30 -0.94
CA ASN A 272 -30.66 0.87 -0.82
C ASN A 272 -30.22 0.31 0.53
N ASN A 273 -29.00 0.65 0.96
CA ASN A 273 -28.50 0.21 2.26
C ASN A 273 -29.36 0.79 3.39
N LEU A 274 -29.78 2.06 3.29
CA LEU A 274 -30.66 2.68 4.28
C LEU A 274 -32.04 1.99 4.34
N ALA A 275 -32.58 1.56 3.19
CA ALA A 275 -33.82 0.79 3.14
C ALA A 275 -33.71 -0.54 3.89
N GLN A 276 -32.60 -1.26 3.69
CA GLN A 276 -32.32 -2.50 4.42
C GLN A 276 -32.22 -2.26 5.94
N ILE A 277 -31.51 -1.21 6.38
CA ILE A 277 -31.46 -0.84 7.81
C ILE A 277 -32.85 -0.57 8.37
N PHE A 278 -33.66 0.24 7.70
CA PHE A 278 -35.02 0.53 8.16
C PHE A 278 -35.89 -0.72 8.21
N PHE A 279 -35.73 -1.62 7.25
CA PHE A 279 -36.49 -2.86 7.19
C PHE A 279 -36.20 -3.75 8.41
N GLU A 280 -34.92 -3.93 8.75
CA GLU A 280 -34.50 -4.72 9.91
C GLU A 280 -34.86 -4.08 11.25
N GLN A 281 -34.93 -2.75 11.31
CA GLN A 281 -35.48 -2.02 12.46
C GLN A 281 -37.01 -2.08 12.56
N GLY A 282 -37.71 -2.73 11.62
CA GLY A 282 -39.18 -2.79 11.56
C GLY A 282 -39.85 -1.50 11.08
N ARG A 283 -39.09 -0.52 10.59
CA ARG A 283 -39.57 0.79 10.13
C ARG A 283 -40.01 0.73 8.67
N LYS A 284 -41.06 -0.07 8.43
CA LYS A 284 -41.54 -0.47 7.09
C LYS A 284 -41.82 0.70 6.14
N LYS A 285 -42.44 1.78 6.61
CA LYS A 285 -42.75 2.97 5.77
C LYS A 285 -41.49 3.65 5.26
N GLU A 286 -40.49 3.79 6.12
CA GLU A 286 -39.21 4.42 5.75
C GLU A 286 -38.38 3.50 4.86
N ALA A 287 -38.43 2.19 5.11
CA ALA A 287 -37.79 1.18 4.25
C ALA A 287 -38.30 1.26 2.81
N LEU A 288 -39.63 1.26 2.62
CA LEU A 288 -40.25 1.40 1.29
C LEU A 288 -39.87 2.73 0.62
N ALA A 289 -39.91 3.84 1.36
CA ALA A 289 -39.56 5.14 0.80
C ALA A 289 -38.11 5.18 0.31
N ALA A 290 -37.18 4.63 1.08
CA ALA A 290 -35.77 4.54 0.71
C ALA A 290 -35.53 3.57 -0.46
N ALA A 291 -36.17 2.40 -0.47
CA ALA A 291 -36.04 1.42 -1.56
C ALA A 291 -36.57 1.97 -2.89
N ASN A 292 -37.77 2.57 -2.88
CA ASN A 292 -38.33 3.26 -4.04
C ASN A 292 -37.41 4.37 -4.55
N LYS A 293 -36.80 5.14 -3.62
CA LYS A 293 -35.84 6.17 -4.00
C LYS A 293 -34.61 5.56 -4.69
N ALA A 294 -34.06 4.46 -4.18
CA ALA A 294 -32.95 3.76 -4.79
C ALA A 294 -33.29 3.27 -6.21
N VAL A 295 -34.44 2.61 -6.39
CA VAL A 295 -34.94 2.16 -7.70
C VAL A 295 -35.11 3.32 -8.68
N SER A 296 -35.70 4.44 -8.23
CA SER A 296 -35.91 5.63 -9.08
C SER A 296 -34.60 6.28 -9.54
N LEU A 297 -33.53 6.16 -8.76
CA LEU A 297 -32.22 6.71 -9.11
C LEU A 297 -31.47 5.82 -10.12
N GLY A 298 -31.78 4.52 -10.15
CA GLY A 298 -31.21 3.56 -11.09
C GLY A 298 -29.68 3.42 -11.01
N GLY A 299 -29.09 2.96 -12.12
CA GLY A 299 -27.64 2.74 -12.28
C GLY A 299 -27.25 1.25 -12.38
N PRO A 300 -25.95 0.94 -12.31
CA PRO A 300 -25.45 -0.43 -12.54
C PRO A 300 -26.04 -1.49 -11.59
N MET A 301 -26.53 -1.06 -10.42
CA MET A 301 -27.08 -1.93 -9.38
C MET A 301 -28.62 -1.90 -9.33
N SER A 302 -29.32 -1.38 -10.36
CA SER A 302 -30.80 -1.30 -10.38
C SER A 302 -31.49 -2.62 -10.06
N SER A 303 -30.94 -3.74 -10.54
CA SER A 303 -31.49 -5.08 -10.27
C SER A 303 -31.40 -5.47 -8.79
N VAL A 304 -30.36 -5.00 -8.08
CA VAL A 304 -30.22 -5.19 -6.63
C VAL A 304 -31.24 -4.34 -5.89
N TYR A 305 -31.45 -3.09 -6.31
CA TYR A 305 -32.43 -2.21 -5.67
C TYR A 305 -33.85 -2.73 -5.81
N GLN A 306 -34.19 -3.28 -6.99
CA GLN A 306 -35.49 -3.89 -7.22
C GLN A 306 -35.70 -5.10 -6.31
N LYS A 307 -34.70 -5.96 -6.14
CA LYS A 307 -34.79 -7.11 -5.22
C LYS A 307 -35.03 -6.67 -3.78
N THR A 308 -34.34 -5.64 -3.31
CA THR A 308 -34.56 -5.08 -1.97
C THR A 308 -35.99 -4.53 -1.82
N LEU A 309 -36.50 -3.83 -2.83
CA LEU A 309 -37.89 -3.36 -2.81
C LEU A 309 -38.90 -4.53 -2.75
N ASP A 310 -38.74 -5.52 -3.63
CA ASP A 310 -39.63 -6.69 -3.71
C ASP A 310 -39.64 -7.48 -2.38
N GLU A 311 -38.48 -7.61 -1.73
CA GLU A 311 -38.36 -8.28 -0.43
C GLU A 311 -39.13 -7.53 0.67
N ILE A 312 -38.97 -6.20 0.73
CA ILE A 312 -39.67 -5.34 1.69
C ILE A 312 -41.19 -5.41 1.47
N GLU A 313 -41.66 -5.43 0.21
CA GLU A 313 -43.07 -5.53 -0.14
C GLU A 313 -43.66 -6.91 0.18
N ARG A 314 -42.92 -7.99 -0.07
CA ARG A 314 -43.41 -9.36 0.16
C ARG A 314 -43.70 -9.62 1.64
N ILE A 315 -42.87 -9.11 2.55
CA ILE A 315 -43.01 -9.30 4.00
C ILE A 315 -44.08 -8.38 4.61
N GLN A 316 -44.74 -7.55 3.78
CA GLN A 316 -45.91 -6.77 4.17
C GLN A 316 -47.24 -7.45 3.87
N ARG A 317 -47.26 -8.50 3.04
CA ARG A 317 -48.44 -9.33 2.78
C ARG A 317 -48.56 -10.43 3.81
#